data_AF-C4XR96-F1
#
_entry.id   AF-C4XR96-F1
#
_cell.length_a   1.000
_cell.length_b   1.000
_cell.length_c   1.000
_cell.angle_alpha   90.00
_cell.angle_beta   90.00
_cell.angle_gamma   90.00
#
_symmetry.space_group_name_H-M   'P 1'
#
loop_
_entity.id
_entity.type
_entity.pdbx_description
1 polymer ?
#
loop_
_entity_poly.entity_id
_entity_poly.type
_entity_poly.pdbx_seq_one_letter_code
_entity_poly.pdbx_strand_id
1 'polypeptide(L)'
;MPSGIRYLDADELDRLTKAFVVWRDAARTPSIRRARERMRLVYAMLRLSGAKLGEVLAVNERTDIDRTKCTVRFPANHEGEAARKVVMPRDFLDDVERFASAPINRALRGELFRLDPGFVRRKLYEQAKRAGLPPGRVSPTALRHSRAVELLRSGVPLPVVQMMLGHSSVVLTSIYCSFSDADCQRIVSRCVAKETRMKTSARNTFFGAVSSVRKSPLFTEISMTTTTNQEIVAVITNESFDRLGLSEAEPVTALVKAPWVLLAKDENKAKTSARNCFSGKVTGIRGDGVAVEIMGELLDGTPMCALITAESVESLDLKEGDTVWFSFKAFSVIINIP
;
A
#
# COMPACT_ATOMS: atom_id res chain seq x y z
N MET A 1 8.18 18.11 -15.29
CA MET A 1 7.98 18.72 -13.95
C MET A 1 7.48 20.13 -14.15
N PRO A 2 6.35 20.54 -13.56
CA PRO A 2 5.72 21.81 -13.87
C PRO A 2 6.50 22.97 -13.25
N SER A 3 6.82 23.97 -14.07
CA SER A 3 7.50 25.20 -13.70
C SER A 3 6.60 26.08 -12.83
N GLY A 4 6.98 26.35 -11.57
CA GLY A 4 6.33 27.37 -10.73
C GLY A 4 6.02 26.97 -9.29
N ILE A 5 6.15 25.69 -8.91
CA ILE A 5 5.75 25.21 -7.58
C ILE A 5 6.99 24.90 -6.72
N ARG A 6 6.99 25.49 -5.52
CA ARG A 6 8.06 25.31 -4.53
C ARG A 6 7.84 24.01 -3.76
N TYR A 7 8.80 23.10 -3.88
CA TYR A 7 8.97 21.89 -3.07
C TYR A 7 10.46 21.70 -2.78
N LEU A 8 10.76 20.82 -1.83
CA LEU A 8 12.11 20.39 -1.47
C LEU A 8 12.35 18.98 -2.03
N ASP A 9 13.53 18.75 -2.62
CA ASP A 9 13.95 17.40 -2.97
C ASP A 9 14.40 16.59 -1.74
N ALA A 10 14.83 15.34 -1.95
CA ALA A 10 15.21 14.42 -0.88
C ALA A 10 16.44 14.91 -0.09
N ASP A 11 17.43 15.52 -0.76
CA ASP A 11 18.63 16.06 -0.11
C ASP A 11 18.29 17.31 0.70
N GLU A 12 17.51 18.23 0.11
CA GLU A 12 17.06 19.44 0.79
C GLU A 12 16.24 19.10 2.05
N LEU A 13 15.37 18.07 1.99
CA LEU A 13 14.60 17.57 3.13
C LEU A 13 15.48 16.94 4.21
N ASP A 14 16.50 16.18 3.83
CA ASP A 14 17.44 15.54 4.76
C ASP A 14 18.28 16.60 5.48
N ARG A 15 18.85 17.56 4.75
CA ARG A 15 19.58 18.70 5.33
C ARG A 15 18.71 19.51 6.27
N LEU A 16 17.45 19.78 5.90
CA LEU A 16 16.52 20.50 6.78
C LEU A 16 16.20 19.71 8.05
N THR A 17 15.98 18.39 7.93
CA THR A 17 15.72 17.51 9.08
C THR A 17 16.91 17.49 10.03
N LYS A 18 18.12 17.33 9.50
CA LYS A 18 19.38 17.41 10.26
C LYS A 18 19.54 18.76 10.96
N ALA A 19 19.22 19.87 10.31
CA ALA A 19 19.29 21.20 10.91
C ALA A 19 18.41 21.32 12.18
N PHE A 20 17.18 20.78 12.15
CA PHE A 20 16.31 20.75 13.33
C PHE A 20 16.87 19.89 14.48
N VAL A 21 17.46 18.75 14.16
CA VAL A 21 18.10 17.85 15.15
C VAL A 21 19.29 18.55 15.81
N VAL A 22 20.22 19.07 15.01
CA VAL A 22 21.39 19.81 15.48
C VAL A 22 20.98 21.03 16.31
N TRP A 23 19.96 21.78 15.86
CA TRP A 23 19.44 22.92 16.60
C TRP A 23 18.86 22.52 17.96
N ARG A 24 18.09 21.43 18.03
CA ARG A 24 17.59 20.92 19.31
C ARG A 24 18.74 20.54 20.25
N ASP A 25 19.72 19.81 19.75
CA ASP A 25 20.80 19.26 20.59
C ASP A 25 21.80 20.33 21.05
N ALA A 26 21.94 21.44 20.30
CA ALA A 26 22.68 22.63 20.72
C ALA A 26 21.95 23.48 21.78
N ALA A 27 20.97 22.93 22.51
CA ALA A 27 20.27 23.63 23.58
C ALA A 27 21.12 23.66 24.86
N ARG A 28 21.35 24.86 25.41
CA ARG A 28 22.17 25.06 26.61
C ARG A 28 21.48 24.66 27.91
N THR A 29 20.15 24.63 27.92
CA THR A 29 19.35 24.30 29.12
C THR A 29 18.26 23.30 28.78
N PRO A 30 17.78 22.51 29.76
CA PRO A 30 16.67 21.58 29.57
C PRO A 30 15.37 22.27 29.08
N SER A 31 15.09 23.48 29.57
CA SER A 31 13.91 24.26 29.17
C SER A 31 13.96 24.67 27.69
N ILE A 32 15.13 25.11 27.20
CA ILE A 32 15.34 25.41 25.78
C ILE A 32 15.24 24.12 24.97
N ARG A 33 15.86 23.02 25.43
CA ARG A 33 15.81 21.73 24.71
C ARG A 33 14.39 21.24 24.53
N ARG A 34 13.56 21.34 25.58
CA ARG A 34 12.13 21.03 25.56
C ARG A 34 11.36 21.85 24.52
N ALA A 35 11.57 23.17 24.48
CA ALA A 35 10.91 24.04 23.51
C ALA A 35 11.34 23.73 22.06
N ARG A 36 12.63 23.44 21.84
CA ARG A 36 13.16 23.06 20.52
C ARG A 36 12.65 21.69 20.07
N GLU A 37 12.55 20.73 20.99
CA GLU A 37 12.00 19.41 20.70
C GLU A 37 10.52 19.48 20.30
N ARG A 38 9.72 20.28 21.02
CA ARG A 38 8.33 20.55 20.65
C ARG A 38 8.21 21.10 19.22
N MET A 39 9.06 22.06 18.86
CA MET A 39 9.11 22.62 17.51
C MET A 39 9.59 21.60 16.46
N ARG A 40 10.54 20.72 16.81
CA ARG A 40 10.99 19.61 15.95
C ARG A 40 9.83 18.64 15.67
N LEU A 41 9.02 18.30 16.67
CA LEU A 41 7.85 17.43 16.50
C LEU A 41 6.80 18.05 15.58
N VAL A 42 6.55 19.37 15.68
CA VAL A 42 5.67 20.10 14.74
C VAL A 42 6.23 20.04 13.31
N TYR A 43 7.53 20.29 13.14
CA TYR A 43 8.18 20.16 11.82
C TYR A 43 8.05 18.73 11.26
N ALA A 44 8.34 17.71 12.07
CA ALA A 44 8.26 16.33 11.65
C ALA A 44 6.83 15.93 11.27
N MET A 45 5.82 16.37 12.04
CA MET A 45 4.40 16.17 11.72
C MET A 45 4.07 16.78 10.35
N LEU A 46 4.45 18.04 10.10
CA LEU A 46 4.24 18.71 8.80
C LEU A 46 4.88 17.94 7.64
N ARG A 47 6.16 17.56 7.80
CA ARG A 47 6.94 16.84 6.78
C ARG A 47 6.33 15.48 6.46
N LEU A 48 5.99 14.70 7.49
CA LEU A 48 5.59 13.30 7.33
C LEU A 48 4.12 13.14 6.92
N SER A 49 3.23 14.00 7.41
CA SER A 49 1.80 13.94 7.09
C SER A 49 1.42 14.72 5.85
N GLY A 50 2.15 15.78 5.51
CA GLY A 50 1.73 16.76 4.50
C GLY A 50 0.48 17.57 4.89
N ALA A 51 0.06 17.54 6.16
CA ALA A 51 -1.06 18.32 6.66
C ALA A 51 -0.78 19.84 6.61
N LYS A 52 -1.85 20.64 6.55
CA LYS A 52 -1.77 22.10 6.63
C LYS A 52 -1.28 22.51 8.03
N LEU A 53 -0.63 23.67 8.12
CA LEU A 53 -0.13 24.18 9.39
C LEU A 53 -1.23 24.26 10.46
N GLY A 54 -2.40 24.81 10.13
CA GLY A 54 -3.51 24.91 11.08
C GLY A 54 -3.96 23.54 11.62
N GLU A 55 -4.01 22.53 10.75
CA GLU A 55 -4.40 21.17 11.13
C GLU A 55 -3.39 20.56 12.09
N VAL A 56 -2.08 20.69 11.80
CA VAL A 56 -1.02 20.18 12.69
C VAL A 56 -1.07 20.86 14.06
N LEU A 57 -1.29 22.17 14.12
CA LEU A 57 -1.34 22.91 15.38
C LEU A 57 -2.61 22.63 16.20
N ALA A 58 -3.66 22.08 15.56
CA ALA A 58 -4.90 21.68 16.19
C ALA A 58 -4.90 20.23 16.70
N VAL A 59 -3.89 19.42 16.35
CA VAL A 59 -3.79 18.02 16.79
C VAL A 59 -3.70 17.94 18.31
N ASN A 60 -4.60 17.15 18.91
CA ASN A 60 -4.52 16.72 20.29
C ASN A 60 -3.84 15.35 20.35
N GLU A 61 -2.65 15.26 20.94
CA GLU A 61 -1.86 14.03 20.92
C GLU A 61 -2.48 12.86 21.68
N ARG A 62 -3.52 13.09 22.50
CA ARG A 62 -4.22 12.05 23.27
C ARG A 62 -5.42 11.46 22.54
N THR A 63 -6.11 12.25 21.73
CA THR A 63 -7.38 11.84 21.09
C THR A 63 -7.23 11.62 19.59
N ASP A 64 -6.26 12.29 18.97
CA ASP A 64 -6.09 12.25 17.51
C ASP A 64 -5.00 11.28 17.06
N ILE A 65 -4.17 10.77 17.98
CA ILE A 65 -3.09 9.83 17.67
C ILE A 65 -3.46 8.43 18.16
N ASP A 66 -3.54 7.48 17.23
CA ASP A 66 -3.66 6.05 17.50
C ASP A 66 -2.32 5.37 17.22
N ARG A 67 -1.58 5.04 18.29
CA ARG A 67 -0.26 4.39 18.21
C ARG A 67 -0.33 2.92 17.82
N THR A 68 -1.46 2.26 18.06
CA THR A 68 -1.66 0.86 17.67
C THR A 68 -1.81 0.78 16.16
N LYS A 69 -2.67 1.63 15.60
CA LYS A 69 -2.92 1.73 14.14
C LYS A 69 -1.90 2.59 13.40
N CYS A 70 -0.99 3.25 14.13
CA CYS A 70 -0.02 4.20 13.59
C CYS A 70 -0.67 5.33 12.76
N THR A 71 -1.78 5.88 13.23
CA THR A 71 -2.53 6.92 12.51
C THR A 71 -2.68 8.21 13.30
N VAL A 72 -2.69 9.34 12.61
CA VAL A 72 -3.06 10.66 13.14
C VAL A 72 -4.31 11.16 12.42
N ARG A 73 -5.30 11.59 13.19
CA ARG A 73 -6.55 12.17 12.70
C ARG A 73 -6.39 13.68 12.56
N PHE A 74 -6.68 14.20 11.38
CA PHE A 74 -6.75 15.64 11.13
C PHE A 74 -8.22 16.05 10.96
N PRO A 75 -8.70 17.04 11.72
CA PRO A 75 -10.08 17.52 11.61
C PRO A 75 -10.32 18.17 10.23
N ALA A 76 -11.59 18.16 9.82
CA ALA A 76 -12.04 18.87 8.64
C ALA A 76 -11.92 20.39 8.84
N ASN A 77 -11.54 21.13 7.80
CA ASN A 77 -11.45 22.60 7.89
C ASN A 77 -12.76 23.30 7.48
N HIS A 78 -13.67 22.59 6.79
CA HIS A 78 -14.91 23.13 6.24
C HIS A 78 -16.08 22.17 6.52
N GLU A 79 -17.29 22.71 6.65
CA GLU A 79 -18.52 21.91 6.70
C GLU A 79 -18.63 21.04 5.45
N GLY A 80 -18.83 19.73 5.64
CA GLY A 80 -18.91 18.75 4.56
C GLY A 80 -17.61 18.01 4.20
N GLU A 81 -16.44 18.45 4.70
CA GLU A 81 -15.21 17.65 4.60
C GLU A 81 -15.18 16.58 5.72
N ALA A 82 -14.81 15.33 5.40
CA ALA A 82 -14.62 14.29 6.40
C ALA A 82 -13.26 14.46 7.10
N ALA A 83 -13.20 14.18 8.42
CA ALA A 83 -11.93 14.06 9.12
C ALA A 83 -11.10 12.92 8.50
N ARG A 84 -9.83 13.17 8.20
CA ARG A 84 -8.96 12.19 7.53
C ARG A 84 -7.94 11.62 8.49
N LYS A 85 -7.59 10.36 8.27
CA LYS A 85 -6.55 9.65 9.02
C LYS A 85 -5.33 9.48 8.12
N VAL A 86 -4.16 9.84 8.64
CA VAL A 86 -2.89 9.72 7.94
C VAL A 86 -2.01 8.74 8.70
N VAL A 87 -1.47 7.75 7.99
CA VAL A 87 -0.50 6.79 8.55
C VAL A 87 0.83 7.49 8.78
N MET A 88 1.41 7.28 9.96
CA MET A 88 2.65 7.90 10.40
C MET A 88 3.69 6.84 10.79
N PRO A 89 4.98 7.10 10.59
CA PRO A 89 6.05 6.23 11.09
C PRO A 89 5.98 6.01 12.61
N ARG A 90 6.18 4.76 13.05
CA ARG A 90 6.10 4.37 14.46
C ARG A 90 7.12 5.11 15.33
N ASP A 91 8.34 5.26 14.83
CA ASP A 91 9.43 5.99 15.50
C ASP A 91 9.04 7.45 15.81
N PHE A 92 8.37 8.13 14.88
CA PHE A 92 7.83 9.48 15.13
C PHE A 92 6.76 9.48 16.22
N LEU A 93 5.84 8.51 16.21
CA LEU A 93 4.79 8.41 17.25
C LEU A 93 5.38 8.09 18.62
N ASP A 94 6.43 7.28 18.67
CA ASP A 94 7.17 6.97 19.90
C ASP A 94 7.94 8.19 20.44
N ASP A 95 8.49 9.02 19.55
CA ASP A 95 9.08 10.31 19.92
C ASP A 95 8.04 11.26 20.54
N VAL A 96 6.83 11.33 19.96
CA VAL A 96 5.71 12.13 20.50
C VAL A 96 5.32 11.62 21.88
N GLU A 97 5.15 10.31 22.06
CA GLU A 97 4.84 9.72 23.37
C GLU A 97 5.94 10.03 24.39
N ARG A 98 7.20 9.80 24.04
CA ARG A 98 8.34 10.02 24.94
C ARG A 98 8.38 11.47 25.41
N PHE A 99 8.09 12.40 24.51
CA PHE A 99 7.95 13.80 24.88
C PHE A 99 6.73 14.02 25.78
N ALA A 100 5.55 13.54 25.42
CA ALA A 100 4.31 13.78 26.17
C ALA A 100 4.29 13.16 27.59
N SER A 101 4.94 12.01 27.76
CA SER A 101 5.01 11.26 29.01
C SER A 101 6.00 11.85 30.03
N ALA A 102 6.96 12.66 29.59
CA ALA A 102 7.94 13.29 30.47
C ALA A 102 7.24 14.20 31.52
N PRO A 103 7.58 14.12 32.82
CA PRO A 103 6.89 14.87 33.88
C PRO A 103 6.81 16.39 33.63
N ILE A 104 7.88 16.98 33.09
CA ILE A 104 7.96 18.42 32.73
C ILE A 104 6.99 18.84 31.61
N ASN A 105 6.41 17.87 30.89
CA ASN A 105 5.48 18.08 29.79
C ASN A 105 4.02 17.85 30.17
N ARG A 106 3.72 17.53 31.44
CA ARG A 106 2.35 17.27 31.91
C ARG A 106 1.39 18.44 31.60
N ALA A 107 1.87 19.68 31.70
CA ALA A 107 1.07 20.88 31.40
C ALA A 107 0.78 21.09 29.90
N LEU A 108 1.42 20.33 29.01
CA LEU A 108 1.19 20.39 27.55
C LEU A 108 0.22 19.30 27.06
N ARG A 109 -0.32 18.47 27.96
CA ARG A 109 -1.19 17.36 27.57
C ARG A 109 -2.44 17.86 26.85
N GLY A 110 -2.69 17.32 25.66
CA GLY A 110 -3.75 17.74 24.73
C GLY A 110 -3.42 18.97 23.90
N GLU A 111 -2.27 19.60 24.14
CA GLU A 111 -1.85 20.86 23.51
C GLU A 111 -0.41 20.80 22.99
N LEU A 112 0.17 19.61 22.86
CA LEU A 112 1.58 19.44 22.51
C LEU A 112 1.93 20.19 21.22
N PHE A 113 1.06 20.18 20.22
CA PHE A 113 1.31 20.82 18.94
C PHE A 113 0.88 22.30 18.88
N ARG A 114 0.19 22.82 19.91
CA ARG A 114 -0.34 24.19 19.92
C ARG A 114 0.76 25.25 20.07
N LEU A 115 1.28 25.73 18.95
CA LEU A 115 2.26 26.81 18.85
C LEU A 115 1.70 27.98 18.04
N ASP A 116 2.26 29.16 18.24
CA ASP A 116 1.96 30.31 17.39
C ASP A 116 2.37 30.02 15.93
N PRO A 117 1.47 30.19 14.94
CA PRO A 117 1.78 29.97 13.54
C PRO A 117 2.93 30.85 13.01
N GLY A 118 3.05 32.09 13.50
CA GLY A 118 4.14 33.00 13.15
C GLY A 118 5.50 32.49 13.63
N PHE A 119 5.56 32.00 14.87
CA PHE A 119 6.72 31.36 15.45
C PHE A 119 7.17 30.14 14.63
N VAL A 120 6.23 29.27 14.25
CA VAL A 120 6.54 28.09 13.42
C VAL A 120 7.15 28.50 12.08
N ARG A 121 6.54 29.45 11.37
CA ARG A 121 7.06 29.96 10.08
C ARG A 121 8.45 30.56 10.23
N ARG A 122 8.68 31.36 11.28
CA ARG A 122 9.99 31.94 11.58
C ARG A 122 11.05 30.87 11.86
N LYS A 123 10.71 29.83 12.65
CA LYS A 123 11.65 28.74 12.94
C LYS A 123 11.96 27.89 11.71
N LEU A 124 10.99 27.65 10.83
CA LEU A 124 11.24 27.02 9.54
C LEU A 124 12.25 27.82 8.70
N TYR A 125 12.10 29.14 8.63
CA TYR A 125 13.06 30.01 7.93
C TYR A 125 14.47 29.96 8.55
N GLU A 126 14.57 30.06 9.88
CA GLU A 126 15.85 29.98 10.58
C GLU A 126 16.57 28.64 10.33
N GLN A 127 15.83 27.51 10.34
CA GLN A 127 16.41 26.19 10.06
C GLN A 127 16.74 25.99 8.58
N ALA A 128 15.94 26.55 7.66
CA ALA A 128 16.26 26.56 6.23
C ALA A 128 17.59 27.25 5.96
N LYS A 129 17.83 28.41 6.59
CA LYS A 129 19.11 29.12 6.49
C LYS A 129 20.28 28.27 7.00
N ARG A 130 20.11 27.57 8.12
CA ARG A 130 21.12 26.66 8.69
C ARG A 130 21.40 25.45 7.79
N ALA A 131 20.39 24.99 7.05
CA ALA A 131 20.51 23.91 6.07
C ALA A 131 21.12 24.36 4.73
N GLY A 132 21.45 25.65 4.57
CA GLY A 132 21.97 26.21 3.32
C GLY A 132 20.92 26.31 2.21
N LEU A 133 19.64 26.45 2.57
CA LEU A 133 18.54 26.57 1.60
C LEU A 133 18.23 28.05 1.33
N PRO A 134 17.88 28.40 0.07
CA PRO A 134 17.61 29.79 -0.29
C PRO A 134 16.36 30.35 0.41
N PRO A 135 16.28 31.68 0.64
CA PRO A 135 15.11 32.32 1.22
C PRO A 135 13.81 31.97 0.48
N GLY A 136 12.74 31.68 1.22
CA GLY A 136 11.44 31.36 0.62
C GLY A 136 11.32 29.96 -0.01
N ARG A 137 12.38 29.14 0.05
CA ARG A 137 12.38 27.72 -0.36
C ARG A 137 11.53 26.85 0.56
N VAL A 138 11.55 27.15 1.86
CA VAL A 138 10.86 26.37 2.89
C VAL A 138 9.63 27.11 3.41
N SER A 139 8.50 26.42 3.39
CA SER A 139 7.24 26.85 3.99
C SER A 139 6.39 25.62 4.33
N PRO A 140 5.36 25.73 5.18
CA PRO A 140 4.43 24.61 5.41
C PRO A 140 3.82 24.07 4.12
N THR A 141 3.48 24.95 3.18
CA THR A 141 2.97 24.58 1.86
C THR A 141 4.03 23.86 1.02
N ALA A 142 5.29 24.31 1.05
CA ALA A 142 6.37 23.63 0.35
C ALA A 142 6.64 22.23 0.93
N LEU A 143 6.59 22.06 2.27
CA LEU A 143 6.71 20.74 2.90
C LEU A 143 5.55 19.81 2.49
N ARG A 144 4.32 20.33 2.43
CA ARG A 144 3.15 19.60 1.92
C ARG A 144 3.35 19.14 0.47
N HIS A 145 3.80 20.05 -0.42
CA HIS A 145 4.10 19.68 -1.81
C HIS A 145 5.23 18.66 -1.89
N SER A 146 6.27 18.79 -1.06
CA SER A 146 7.38 17.85 -1.01
C SER A 146 6.89 16.45 -0.64
N ARG A 147 6.01 16.34 0.37
CA ARG A 147 5.40 15.07 0.76
C ARG A 147 4.53 14.48 -0.34
N ALA A 148 3.74 15.31 -1.02
CA ALA A 148 2.95 14.88 -2.17
C ALA A 148 3.86 14.26 -3.25
N VAL A 149 4.91 15.00 -3.65
CA VAL A 149 5.89 14.54 -4.65
C VAL A 149 6.59 13.27 -4.21
N GLU A 150 6.97 13.13 -2.94
CA GLU A 150 7.61 11.91 -2.40
C GLU A 150 6.68 10.69 -2.49
N LEU A 151 5.39 10.85 -2.17
CA LEU A 151 4.40 9.77 -2.24
C LEU A 151 4.11 9.35 -3.68
N LEU A 152 3.96 10.31 -4.59
CA LEU A 152 3.82 10.02 -6.02
C LEU A 152 5.05 9.31 -6.57
N ARG A 153 6.24 9.85 -6.27
CA ARG A 153 7.51 9.20 -6.55
C ARG A 153 7.66 7.90 -5.76
N SER A 154 6.77 7.53 -4.86
CA SER A 154 6.78 6.19 -4.26
C SER A 154 5.76 5.26 -4.91
N GLY A 155 5.05 5.70 -5.95
CA GLY A 155 4.00 4.95 -6.62
C GLY A 155 2.66 4.94 -5.89
N VAL A 156 2.45 5.86 -4.95
CA VAL A 156 1.13 6.04 -4.35
C VAL A 156 0.21 6.68 -5.39
N PRO A 157 -0.96 6.08 -5.71
CA PRO A 157 -1.87 6.63 -6.69
C PRO A 157 -2.32 8.05 -6.31
N LEU A 158 -2.47 8.90 -7.31
CA LEU A 158 -2.91 10.28 -7.14
C LEU A 158 -4.17 10.42 -6.25
N PRO A 159 -5.27 9.67 -6.48
CA PRO A 159 -6.46 9.80 -5.64
C PRO A 159 -6.18 9.55 -4.15
N VAL A 160 -5.28 8.61 -3.85
CA VAL A 160 -4.86 8.30 -2.47
C VAL A 160 -4.06 9.45 -1.88
N VAL A 161 -3.13 10.04 -2.63
CA VAL A 161 -2.36 11.23 -2.19
C VAL A 161 -3.30 12.42 -1.94
N GLN A 162 -4.28 12.65 -2.81
CA GLN A 162 -5.30 13.71 -2.63
C GLN A 162 -6.14 13.49 -1.38
N MET A 163 -6.57 12.26 -1.11
CA MET A 163 -7.33 11.92 0.09
C MET A 163 -6.49 12.11 1.37
N MET A 164 -5.22 11.69 1.38
CA MET A 164 -4.32 11.86 2.52
C MET A 164 -4.01 13.33 2.83
N LEU A 165 -3.84 14.15 1.79
CA LEU A 165 -3.53 15.57 1.95
C LEU A 165 -4.79 16.41 2.19
N GLY A 166 -5.96 15.95 1.75
CA GLY A 166 -7.22 16.71 1.78
C GLY A 166 -7.50 17.39 0.44
N HIS A 167 -8.72 17.21 -0.07
CA HIS A 167 -9.18 17.60 -1.41
C HIS A 167 -9.17 19.11 -1.70
N SER A 168 -9.03 19.96 -0.68
CA SER A 168 -9.16 21.42 -0.76
C SER A 168 -7.97 22.18 -1.37
N SER A 169 -7.05 21.52 -2.09
CA SER A 169 -6.05 22.23 -2.91
C SER A 169 -6.25 21.90 -4.37
N VAL A 170 -7.09 22.71 -5.03
CA VAL A 170 -7.31 22.78 -6.48
C VAL A 170 -5.98 22.89 -7.25
N VAL A 171 -4.95 23.46 -6.62
CA VAL A 171 -3.58 23.60 -7.15
C VAL A 171 -2.88 22.25 -7.35
N LEU A 172 -3.25 21.20 -6.63
CA LEU A 172 -2.58 19.91 -6.77
C LEU A 172 -2.97 19.21 -8.10
N THR A 173 -4.19 19.36 -8.61
CA THR A 173 -4.70 18.61 -9.78
C THR A 173 -3.87 18.83 -11.06
N SER A 174 -3.33 20.04 -11.27
CA SER A 174 -2.47 20.34 -12.43
C SER A 174 -1.03 19.81 -12.29
N ILE A 175 -0.55 19.57 -11.06
CA ILE A 175 0.79 19.04 -10.77
C ILE A 175 0.91 17.59 -11.24
N TYR A 176 -0.15 16.82 -11.01
CA TYR A 176 -0.14 15.39 -11.21
C TYR A 176 -0.36 14.94 -12.65
N CYS A 177 -0.81 15.82 -13.54
CA CYS A 177 -0.93 15.50 -14.97
C CYS A 177 0.42 15.51 -15.71
N SER A 178 1.55 15.72 -15.02
CA SER A 178 2.89 15.76 -15.63
C SER A 178 3.88 14.82 -14.93
N PHE A 179 3.56 13.53 -14.90
CA PHE A 179 4.57 12.53 -14.59
C PHE A 179 5.64 12.51 -15.68
N SER A 180 6.91 12.34 -15.29
CA SER A 180 7.97 12.06 -16.27
C SER A 180 7.87 10.61 -16.73
N ASP A 181 8.34 10.28 -17.93
CA ASP A 181 8.37 8.89 -18.41
C ASP A 181 9.12 7.96 -17.44
N ALA A 182 10.18 8.46 -16.79
CA ALA A 182 10.92 7.74 -15.77
C ALA A 182 10.10 7.47 -14.48
N ASP A 183 9.23 8.41 -14.09
CA ASP A 183 8.32 8.21 -12.96
C ASP A 183 7.21 7.22 -13.32
N CYS A 184 6.61 7.35 -14.51
CA CYS A 184 5.62 6.38 -15.01
C CYS A 184 6.20 4.97 -15.06
N GLN A 185 7.36 4.80 -15.69
CA GLN A 185 8.05 3.51 -15.77
C GLN A 185 8.34 2.96 -14.39
N ARG A 186 8.83 3.76 -13.43
CA ARG A 186 9.14 3.24 -12.10
C ARG A 186 7.91 2.88 -11.27
N ILE A 187 6.81 3.63 -11.40
CA ILE A 187 5.53 3.30 -10.74
C ILE A 187 4.98 2.01 -11.32
N VAL A 188 4.94 1.89 -12.65
CA VAL A 188 4.52 0.67 -13.36
C VAL A 188 5.43 -0.48 -13.01
N SER A 189 6.76 -0.33 -13.12
CA SER A 189 7.73 -1.35 -12.72
C SER A 189 7.59 -1.74 -11.25
N ARG A 190 7.09 -0.88 -10.36
CA ARG A 190 6.86 -1.22 -8.95
C ARG A 190 5.53 -1.93 -8.73
N CYS A 191 4.47 -1.58 -9.47
CA CYS A 191 3.23 -2.36 -9.50
C CYS A 191 3.48 -3.75 -10.09
N VAL A 192 4.13 -3.80 -11.24
CA VAL A 192 4.62 -5.03 -11.87
C VAL A 192 5.58 -5.78 -10.93
N ALA A 193 6.47 -5.09 -10.20
CA ALA A 193 7.33 -5.71 -9.19
C ALA A 193 6.59 -6.16 -7.92
N LYS A 194 5.46 -5.57 -7.56
CA LYS A 194 4.59 -6.03 -6.47
C LYS A 194 3.82 -7.27 -6.92
N GLU A 195 3.31 -7.26 -8.15
CA GLU A 195 2.71 -8.42 -8.82
C GLU A 195 3.71 -9.57 -8.96
N THR A 196 4.99 -9.29 -9.27
CA THR A 196 6.06 -10.29 -9.36
C THR A 196 6.81 -10.57 -8.05
N ARG A 197 6.61 -9.81 -6.96
CA ARG A 197 7.24 -10.07 -5.64
C ARG A 197 6.62 -11.22 -4.87
N MET A 198 5.53 -11.77 -5.37
CA MET A 198 4.96 -13.04 -4.91
C MET A 198 5.86 -14.20 -5.36
N LYS A 199 7.02 -14.36 -4.70
CA LYS A 199 7.84 -15.58 -4.83
C LYS A 199 7.17 -16.69 -4.05
N THR A 200 6.14 -17.29 -4.63
CA THR A 200 5.50 -18.47 -4.08
C THR A 200 5.87 -19.69 -4.91
N SER A 201 5.83 -20.88 -4.30
CA SER A 201 6.00 -22.12 -5.05
C SER A 201 4.73 -22.51 -5.83
N ALA A 202 3.65 -21.74 -5.74
CA ALA A 202 2.43 -21.97 -6.51
C ALA A 202 2.66 -21.46 -7.94
N ARG A 203 2.42 -22.34 -8.92
CA ARG A 203 2.67 -22.06 -10.33
C ARG A 203 1.48 -21.43 -11.05
N ASN A 204 0.31 -21.42 -10.42
CA ASN A 204 -0.89 -20.80 -10.95
C ASN A 204 -1.26 -19.63 -10.04
N THR A 205 -1.31 -18.43 -10.62
CA THR A 205 -1.60 -17.19 -9.91
C THR A 205 -2.65 -16.43 -10.68
N PHE A 206 -3.70 -16.02 -9.97
CA PHE A 206 -4.82 -15.28 -10.54
C PHE A 206 -5.03 -13.99 -9.76
N PHE A 207 -5.09 -12.87 -10.48
CA PHE A 207 -5.31 -11.55 -9.90
C PHE A 207 -6.74 -11.12 -10.13
N GLY A 208 -7.36 -10.52 -9.12
CA GLY A 208 -8.75 -10.08 -9.19
C GLY A 208 -9.22 -9.35 -7.95
N ALA A 209 -10.53 -9.22 -7.81
CA ALA A 209 -11.16 -8.65 -6.63
C ALA A 209 -12.27 -9.55 -6.11
N VAL A 210 -12.52 -9.52 -4.81
CA VAL A 210 -13.60 -10.28 -4.17
C VAL A 210 -14.94 -9.80 -4.73
N SER A 211 -15.71 -10.72 -5.32
CA SER A 211 -17.03 -10.44 -5.89
C SER A 211 -18.17 -10.82 -4.96
N SER A 212 -18.01 -11.87 -4.15
CA SER A 212 -18.97 -12.21 -3.10
C SER A 212 -18.34 -13.02 -1.98
N VAL A 213 -18.94 -12.93 -0.79
CA VAL A 213 -18.52 -13.68 0.40
C VAL A 213 -19.73 -14.37 1.03
N ARG A 214 -19.62 -15.68 1.25
CA ARG A 214 -20.64 -16.48 1.94
C ARG A 214 -20.04 -17.19 3.14
N LYS A 215 -20.34 -16.67 4.33
CA LYS A 215 -19.94 -17.28 5.61
C LYS A 215 -20.83 -18.48 5.95
N SER A 216 -20.21 -19.55 6.45
CA SER A 216 -20.86 -20.72 7.07
C SER A 216 -20.29 -20.94 8.47
N PRO A 217 -20.85 -21.86 9.30
CA PRO A 217 -20.37 -22.07 10.66
C PRO A 217 -18.88 -22.44 10.78
N LEU A 218 -18.34 -23.16 9.78
CA LEU A 218 -16.96 -23.66 9.81
C LEU A 218 -16.03 -22.96 8.79
N PHE A 219 -16.58 -22.54 7.66
CA PHE A 219 -15.81 -22.02 6.53
C PHE A 219 -16.48 -20.80 5.90
N THR A 220 -15.69 -20.02 5.18
CA THR A 220 -16.16 -18.93 4.33
C THR A 220 -15.84 -19.27 2.88
N GLU A 221 -16.87 -19.29 2.03
CA GLU A 221 -16.72 -19.33 0.58
C GLU A 221 -16.53 -17.91 0.06
N ILE A 222 -15.55 -17.72 -0.81
CA ILE A 222 -15.17 -16.45 -1.42
C ILE A 222 -15.20 -16.67 -2.93
N SER A 223 -16.04 -15.93 -3.65
CA SER A 223 -15.89 -15.77 -5.09
C SER A 223 -15.06 -14.52 -5.36
N MET A 224 -14.15 -14.62 -6.32
CA MET A 224 -13.42 -13.49 -6.88
C MET A 224 -13.55 -13.47 -8.39
N THR A 225 -13.60 -12.26 -8.94
CA THR A 225 -13.57 -12.05 -10.39
C THR A 225 -12.15 -11.65 -10.79
N THR A 226 -11.55 -12.40 -11.72
CA THR A 226 -10.22 -12.09 -12.26
C THR A 226 -10.24 -10.84 -13.14
N THR A 227 -9.07 -10.28 -13.45
CA THR A 227 -8.92 -9.19 -14.43
C THR A 227 -9.41 -9.54 -15.83
N THR A 228 -9.50 -10.85 -16.14
CA THR A 228 -10.01 -11.40 -17.40
C THR A 228 -11.48 -11.85 -17.31
N ASN A 229 -12.20 -11.45 -16.25
CA ASN A 229 -13.61 -11.73 -16.03
C ASN A 229 -13.95 -13.22 -15.84
N GLN A 230 -13.00 -14.02 -15.33
CA GLN A 230 -13.27 -15.39 -14.87
C GLN A 230 -13.65 -15.38 -13.38
N GLU A 231 -14.53 -16.27 -12.97
CA GLU A 231 -14.84 -16.48 -11.56
C GLU A 231 -13.93 -17.57 -10.97
N ILE A 232 -13.30 -17.27 -9.84
CA ILE A 232 -12.58 -18.24 -9.01
C ILE A 232 -13.25 -18.30 -7.64
N VAL A 233 -13.52 -19.53 -7.20
CA VAL A 233 -14.11 -19.81 -5.90
C VAL A 233 -13.05 -20.42 -4.99
N ALA A 234 -12.87 -19.82 -3.81
CA ALA A 234 -12.03 -20.31 -2.74
C ALA A 234 -12.88 -20.61 -1.49
N VAL A 235 -12.53 -21.65 -0.74
CA VAL A 235 -13.12 -21.91 0.58
C VAL A 235 -12.02 -21.94 1.62
N ILE A 236 -12.10 -21.03 2.60
CA ILE A 236 -11.12 -20.89 3.67
C ILE A 236 -11.80 -20.96 5.04
N THR A 237 -11.02 -21.21 6.09
CA THR A 237 -11.51 -21.16 7.48
C THR A 237 -11.98 -19.75 7.83
N ASN A 238 -13.01 -19.63 8.67
CA ASN A 238 -13.48 -18.32 9.18
C ASN A 238 -12.36 -17.50 9.84
N GLU A 239 -11.48 -18.16 10.60
CA GLU A 239 -10.31 -17.50 11.23
C GLU A 239 -9.37 -16.86 10.20
N SER A 240 -9.09 -17.56 9.10
CA SER A 240 -8.26 -17.02 8.01
C SER A 240 -8.95 -15.85 7.30
N PHE A 241 -10.26 -15.92 7.09
CA PHE A 241 -11.02 -14.80 6.52
C PHE A 241 -10.93 -13.55 7.41
N ASP A 242 -11.18 -13.71 8.71
CA ASP A 242 -11.18 -12.59 9.66
C ASP A 242 -9.76 -12.02 9.85
N ARG A 243 -8.72 -12.88 9.86
CA ARG A 243 -7.31 -12.47 9.94
C ARG A 243 -6.85 -11.69 8.71
N LEU A 244 -7.33 -12.07 7.54
CA LEU A 244 -7.04 -11.40 6.28
C LEU A 244 -7.81 -10.07 6.15
N GLY A 245 -8.90 -9.87 6.88
CA GLY A 245 -9.67 -8.63 6.85
C GLY A 245 -10.36 -8.38 5.50
N LEU A 246 -10.74 -9.47 4.82
CA LEU A 246 -11.36 -9.40 3.49
C LEU A 246 -12.75 -8.78 3.53
N SER A 247 -13.07 -7.98 2.51
CA SER A 247 -14.40 -7.46 2.22
C SER A 247 -14.69 -7.57 0.73
N GLU A 248 -15.95 -7.38 0.34
CA GLU A 248 -16.31 -7.26 -1.07
C GLU A 248 -15.55 -6.09 -1.74
N ALA A 249 -15.26 -6.24 -3.04
CA ALA A 249 -14.44 -5.35 -3.85
C ALA A 249 -12.96 -5.20 -3.44
N GLU A 250 -12.48 -5.95 -2.44
CA GLU A 250 -11.07 -5.92 -2.04
C GLU A 250 -10.19 -6.64 -3.09
N PRO A 251 -9.06 -6.05 -3.53
CA PRO A 251 -8.12 -6.70 -4.43
C PRO A 251 -7.43 -7.88 -3.76
N VAL A 252 -7.43 -9.03 -4.43
CA VAL A 252 -6.87 -10.28 -3.92
C VAL A 252 -6.12 -11.05 -5.01
N THR A 253 -5.21 -11.92 -4.57
CA THR A 253 -4.52 -12.88 -5.43
C THR A 253 -4.89 -14.29 -5.00
N ALA A 254 -5.38 -15.10 -5.94
CA ALA A 254 -5.59 -16.53 -5.75
C ALA A 254 -4.38 -17.32 -6.25
N LEU A 255 -3.89 -18.23 -5.40
CA LEU A 255 -2.75 -19.08 -5.68
C LEU A 255 -3.15 -20.54 -5.64
N VAL A 256 -2.73 -21.30 -6.65
CA VAL A 256 -2.96 -22.76 -6.72
C VAL A 256 -1.66 -23.47 -7.08
N LYS A 257 -1.28 -24.46 -6.28
CA LYS A 257 -0.12 -25.31 -6.57
C LYS A 257 -0.40 -26.20 -7.79
N ALA A 258 0.58 -26.36 -8.67
CA ALA A 258 0.48 -27.24 -9.85
C ALA A 258 -0.04 -28.66 -9.55
N PRO A 259 0.41 -29.37 -8.49
CA PRO A 259 -0.12 -30.71 -8.17
C PRO A 259 -1.59 -30.75 -7.72
N TRP A 260 -2.25 -29.60 -7.52
CA TRP A 260 -3.69 -29.55 -7.20
C TRP A 260 -4.56 -29.29 -8.43
N VAL A 261 -3.94 -29.06 -9.59
CA VAL A 261 -4.64 -28.85 -10.85
C VAL A 261 -4.80 -30.19 -11.55
N LEU A 262 -6.04 -30.60 -11.75
CA LEU A 262 -6.43 -31.78 -12.50
C LEU A 262 -6.66 -31.41 -13.96
N LEU A 263 -6.31 -32.34 -14.86
CA LEU A 263 -6.55 -32.23 -16.28
C LEU A 263 -7.61 -33.23 -16.71
N ALA A 264 -8.49 -32.79 -17.60
CA ALA A 264 -9.39 -33.66 -18.35
C ALA A 264 -9.33 -33.28 -19.83
N LYS A 265 -9.19 -34.28 -20.71
CA LYS A 265 -9.27 -34.11 -22.16
C LYS A 265 -10.64 -34.60 -22.61
N ASP A 266 -11.58 -33.67 -22.75
CA ASP A 266 -12.97 -33.93 -23.13
C ASP A 266 -13.52 -32.69 -23.86
N GLU A 267 -14.43 -32.89 -24.80
CA GLU A 267 -15.12 -31.80 -25.52
C GLU A 267 -15.95 -30.95 -24.55
N ASN A 268 -16.55 -31.60 -23.55
CA ASN A 268 -17.42 -30.96 -22.58
C ASN A 268 -16.76 -30.83 -21.21
N LYS A 269 -17.21 -29.84 -20.43
CA LYS A 269 -16.79 -29.68 -19.03
C LYS A 269 -17.13 -30.93 -18.23
N ALA A 270 -16.11 -31.65 -17.78
CA ALA A 270 -16.27 -32.84 -16.96
C ALA A 270 -17.08 -32.54 -15.69
N LYS A 271 -18.04 -33.41 -15.36
CA LYS A 271 -18.80 -33.33 -14.11
C LYS A 271 -17.90 -33.78 -12.95
N THR A 272 -17.41 -32.82 -12.17
CA THR A 272 -16.53 -33.10 -11.03
C THR A 272 -16.96 -32.30 -9.80
N SER A 273 -16.37 -32.61 -8.65
CA SER A 273 -16.53 -31.81 -7.43
C SER A 273 -15.66 -30.53 -7.41
N ALA A 274 -14.86 -30.29 -8.45
CA ALA A 274 -14.09 -29.06 -8.57
C ALA A 274 -15.02 -27.90 -8.91
N ARG A 275 -14.96 -26.84 -8.11
CA ARG A 275 -15.73 -25.61 -8.36
C ARG A 275 -15.09 -24.73 -9.43
N ASN A 276 -13.77 -24.82 -9.57
CA ASN A 276 -13.00 -24.08 -10.55
C ASN A 276 -12.70 -25.01 -11.72
N CYS A 277 -13.18 -24.68 -12.92
CA CYS A 277 -12.93 -25.45 -14.13
C CYS A 277 -12.85 -24.50 -15.33
N PHE A 278 -11.71 -24.51 -16.01
CA PHE A 278 -11.41 -23.60 -17.10
C PHE A 278 -10.93 -24.39 -18.31
N SER A 279 -11.47 -24.06 -19.49
CA SER A 279 -10.98 -24.62 -20.75
C SER A 279 -9.73 -23.87 -21.19
N GLY A 280 -8.75 -24.60 -21.70
CA GLY A 280 -7.51 -24.06 -22.23
C GLY A 280 -6.84 -25.03 -23.18
N LYS A 281 -5.65 -24.67 -23.64
CA LYS A 281 -4.81 -25.48 -24.52
C LYS A 281 -3.51 -25.85 -23.85
N VAL A 282 -3.00 -27.04 -24.14
CA VAL A 282 -1.65 -27.45 -23.75
C VAL A 282 -0.63 -26.72 -24.62
N THR A 283 0.30 -26.01 -24.00
CA THR A 283 1.36 -25.25 -24.67
C THR A 283 2.73 -25.88 -24.50
N GLY A 284 2.89 -26.82 -23.56
CA GLY A 284 4.11 -27.60 -23.47
C GLY A 284 4.03 -28.71 -22.43
N ILE A 285 4.81 -29.78 -22.66
CA ILE A 285 4.88 -30.95 -21.79
C ILE A 285 6.33 -31.18 -21.42
N ARG A 286 6.64 -31.20 -20.11
CA ARG A 286 8.01 -31.40 -19.60
C ARG A 286 7.99 -32.31 -18.39
N GLY A 287 8.77 -33.37 -18.38
CA GLY A 287 8.79 -34.26 -17.22
C GLY A 287 9.95 -35.23 -17.25
N ASP A 288 10.08 -35.95 -16.15
CA ASP A 288 10.81 -37.21 -16.08
C ASP A 288 9.81 -38.37 -16.09
N GLY A 289 10.29 -39.61 -16.13
CA GLY A 289 9.42 -40.80 -16.17
C GLY A 289 8.52 -41.01 -14.94
N VAL A 290 8.49 -40.07 -13.99
CA VAL A 290 7.64 -40.13 -12.79
C VAL A 290 6.62 -38.99 -12.79
N ALA A 291 7.08 -37.75 -12.93
CA ALA A 291 6.23 -36.56 -12.87
C ALA A 291 6.39 -35.70 -14.12
N VAL A 292 5.25 -35.25 -14.64
CA VAL A 292 5.17 -34.42 -15.84
C VAL A 292 4.47 -33.11 -15.52
N GLU A 293 5.19 -32.03 -15.74
CA GLU A 293 4.69 -30.67 -15.77
C GLU A 293 4.01 -30.39 -17.12
N ILE A 294 2.71 -30.13 -17.06
CA ILE A 294 1.91 -29.71 -18.20
C ILE A 294 1.72 -28.20 -18.10
N MET A 295 2.27 -27.49 -19.08
CA MET A 295 2.04 -26.06 -19.28
C MET A 295 0.88 -25.88 -20.24
N GLY A 296 0.03 -24.91 -19.95
CA GLY A 296 -1.07 -24.54 -20.83
C GLY A 296 -1.46 -23.09 -20.70
N GLU A 297 -2.45 -22.72 -21.48
CA GLU A 297 -2.98 -21.36 -21.55
C GLU A 297 -4.50 -21.42 -21.63
N LEU A 298 -5.18 -20.66 -20.78
CA LEU A 298 -6.64 -20.51 -20.85
C LEU A 298 -7.03 -19.66 -22.05
N LEU A 299 -8.32 -19.68 -22.41
CA LEU A 299 -8.84 -18.90 -23.55
C LEU A 299 -8.57 -17.38 -23.47
N ASP A 300 -8.34 -16.86 -22.27
CA ASP A 300 -8.06 -15.45 -22.01
C ASP A 300 -6.55 -15.12 -21.93
N GLY A 301 -5.68 -16.09 -22.24
CA GLY A 301 -4.24 -15.94 -22.18
C GLY A 301 -3.60 -16.21 -20.81
N THR A 302 -4.40 -16.59 -19.80
CA THR A 302 -3.87 -16.89 -18.46
C THR A 302 -3.01 -18.16 -18.51
N PRO A 303 -1.73 -18.11 -18.12
CA PRO A 303 -0.88 -19.30 -18.11
C PRO A 303 -1.29 -20.24 -16.97
N MET A 304 -1.30 -21.53 -17.29
CA MET A 304 -1.64 -22.61 -16.37
C MET A 304 -0.51 -23.64 -16.31
N CYS A 305 -0.41 -24.28 -15.15
CA CYS A 305 0.56 -25.32 -14.87
C CYS A 305 -0.08 -26.40 -14.00
N ALA A 306 -0.06 -27.63 -14.50
CA ALA A 306 -0.45 -28.83 -13.76
C ALA A 306 0.75 -29.75 -13.61
N LEU A 307 0.83 -30.46 -12.47
CA LEU A 307 1.84 -31.49 -12.25
C LEU A 307 1.12 -32.83 -12.06
N ILE A 308 1.25 -33.71 -13.04
CA ILE A 308 0.58 -35.02 -13.09
C ILE A 308 1.59 -36.15 -13.28
N THR A 309 1.18 -37.41 -13.15
CA THR A 309 2.08 -38.56 -13.36
C THR A 309 2.31 -38.82 -14.85
N ALA A 310 3.45 -39.42 -15.21
CA ALA A 310 3.71 -39.85 -16.59
C ALA A 310 2.61 -40.80 -17.12
N GLU A 311 2.14 -41.73 -16.29
CA GLU A 311 1.02 -42.62 -16.60
C GLU A 311 -0.29 -41.84 -16.90
N SER A 312 -0.54 -40.72 -16.22
CA SER A 312 -1.70 -39.86 -16.50
C SER A 312 -1.59 -39.19 -17.87
N VAL A 313 -0.39 -38.82 -18.30
CA VAL A 313 -0.15 -38.23 -19.64
C VAL A 313 -0.43 -39.26 -20.72
N GLU A 314 0.09 -40.48 -20.55
CA GLU A 314 -0.11 -41.59 -21.48
C GLU A 314 -1.58 -42.00 -21.58
N SER A 315 -2.26 -42.17 -20.43
CA SER A 315 -3.68 -42.58 -20.39
C SER A 315 -4.63 -41.53 -20.96
N LEU A 316 -4.30 -40.24 -20.84
CA LEU A 316 -5.08 -39.15 -21.44
C LEU A 316 -4.69 -38.86 -22.91
N ASP A 317 -3.67 -39.53 -23.46
CA ASP A 317 -3.07 -39.21 -24.77
C ASP A 317 -2.82 -37.70 -24.96
N LEU A 318 -2.22 -37.05 -23.95
CA LEU A 318 -2.00 -35.61 -23.96
C LEU A 318 -0.86 -35.20 -24.90
N LYS A 319 -1.14 -34.23 -25.77
CA LYS A 319 -0.21 -33.66 -26.75
C LYS A 319 -0.25 -32.14 -26.69
N GLU A 320 0.84 -31.50 -27.10
CA GLU A 320 0.85 -30.06 -27.30
C GLU A 320 -0.21 -29.65 -28.33
N GLY A 321 -0.95 -28.59 -28.03
CA GLY A 321 -2.08 -28.11 -28.83
C GLY A 321 -3.45 -28.70 -28.44
N ASP A 322 -3.49 -29.74 -27.61
CA ASP A 322 -4.76 -30.32 -27.16
C ASP A 322 -5.59 -29.31 -26.35
N THR A 323 -6.89 -29.32 -26.59
CA THR A 323 -7.86 -28.63 -25.73
C THR A 323 -8.14 -29.48 -24.50
N VAL A 324 -7.97 -28.89 -23.32
CA VAL A 324 -8.14 -29.56 -22.02
C VAL A 324 -8.87 -28.67 -21.02
N TRP A 325 -9.40 -29.29 -19.97
CA TRP A 325 -10.00 -28.61 -18.83
C TRP A 325 -9.04 -28.65 -17.64
N PHE A 326 -8.61 -27.48 -17.19
CA PHE A 326 -7.88 -27.29 -15.94
C PHE A 326 -8.90 -27.13 -14.80
N SER A 327 -8.84 -28.01 -13.81
CA SER A 327 -9.79 -27.99 -12.69
C SER A 327 -9.12 -28.14 -11.33
N PHE A 328 -9.64 -27.44 -10.32
CA PHE A 328 -9.14 -27.55 -8.95
C PHE A 328 -10.26 -27.25 -7.94
N LYS A 329 -10.14 -27.86 -6.76
CA LYS A 329 -11.13 -27.66 -5.68
C LYS A 329 -11.01 -26.26 -5.10
N ALA A 330 -12.13 -25.72 -4.60
CA ALA A 330 -12.13 -24.43 -3.92
C ALA A 330 -11.23 -24.42 -2.65
N PHE A 331 -11.09 -25.57 -1.99
CA PHE A 331 -10.17 -25.75 -0.85
C PHE A 331 -8.68 -25.78 -1.25
N SER A 332 -8.37 -25.91 -2.53
CA SER A 332 -6.99 -25.87 -3.05
C SER A 332 -6.55 -24.45 -3.41
N VAL A 333 -7.41 -23.46 -3.23
CA VAL A 333 -7.10 -22.06 -3.52
C VAL A 333 -6.62 -21.37 -2.26
N ILE A 334 -5.43 -20.78 -2.32
CA ILE A 334 -4.87 -19.95 -1.26
C ILE A 334 -5.11 -18.49 -1.64
N ILE A 335 -5.79 -17.74 -0.78
CA ILE A 335 -6.00 -16.30 -0.96
C ILE A 335 -4.85 -15.52 -0.30
N ASN A 336 -4.29 -14.57 -1.04
CA ASN A 336 -3.30 -13.62 -0.57
C ASN A 336 -3.76 -12.18 -0.85
N ILE A 337 -3.41 -11.27 0.05
CA ILE A 337 -3.68 -9.83 -0.08
C ILE A 337 -2.33 -9.10 -0.36
N PRO A 338 -2.30 -8.12 -1.28
CA PRO A 338 -1.07 -7.42 -1.73
C PRO A 338 -0.44 -6.38 -0.78
#